data_AF-A0A1M6YZY5-F1
#
_entry.id   AF-A0A1M6YZY5-F1
#
_cell.length_a   1.000
_cell.length_b   1.000
_cell.length_c   1.000
_cell.angle_alpha   90.00
_cell.angle_beta   90.00
_cell.angle_gamma   90.00
#
_symmetry.space_group_name_H-M   'P 1'
#
loop_
_entity.id
_entity.type
_entity.pdbx_description
1 polymer ?
#
loop_
_entity_poly.entity_id
_entity_poly.type
_entity_poly.pdbx_seq_one_letter_code
_entity_poly.pdbx_strand_id
1 'polypeptide(L)' 'MVIGKPTPDLLTKVADMVAVGKLQPAIGKTVSLSDAIPALTALEQHGTPKGKLVITWN' A
#
# COMPACT_ATOMS: atom_id res chain seq x y z
N MET A 1 18.92 -2.73 -1.68
CA MET A 1 17.61 -2.03 -1.69
C MET A 1 17.50 -1.26 -3.00
N VAL A 2 16.59 -1.65 -3.89
CA VAL A 2 16.37 -0.91 -5.16
C VAL A 2 15.45 0.26 -4.84
N ILE A 3 16.02 1.46 -4.77
CA ILE A 3 15.25 2.70 -4.67
C ILE A 3 14.97 3.16 -6.10
N GLY A 4 13.83 2.76 -6.65
CA GLY A 4 13.37 3.31 -7.93
C GLY A 4 13.06 4.79 -7.77
N LYS A 5 13.52 5.64 -8.69
CA LYS A 5 13.09 7.04 -8.74
C LYS A 5 11.64 7.06 -9.25
N PRO A 6 10.65 7.47 -8.45
CA PRO A 6 9.29 7.57 -8.94
C PRO A 6 9.22 8.70 -9.99
N THR A 7 8.92 8.34 -11.23
CA THR A 7 8.56 9.28 -12.29
C THR A 7 7.11 9.05 -12.70
N PRO A 8 6.41 10.06 -13.24
CA PRO A 8 5.05 9.88 -13.74
C PRO A 8 4.93 8.69 -14.70
N ASP A 9 5.83 8.58 -15.69
CA ASP A 9 5.84 7.47 -16.65
C ASP A 9 6.00 6.09 -15.99
N LEU A 10 6.85 6.00 -14.96
CA LEU A 10 7.02 4.76 -14.20
C LEU A 10 5.74 4.40 -13.45
N LEU A 11 5.10 5.37 -12.80
CA LEU A 11 3.87 5.15 -12.06
C LEU A 11 2.71 4.78 -12.98
N THR A 12 2.61 5.39 -14.17
CA THR A 12 1.63 5.02 -15.21
C THR A 12 1.82 3.56 -15.63
N LYS A 13 3.06 3.14 -15.92
CA LYS A 13 3.35 1.74 -16.26
C LYS A 13 2.97 0.76 -15.16
N VAL A 14 3.24 1.11 -13.90
CA VAL A 14 2.85 0.31 -12.74
C VAL A 14 1.32 0.22 -12.66
N ALA A 15 0.59 1.32 -12.84
CA ALA A 15 -0.86 1.34 -12.84
C ALA A 15 -1.45 0.47 -13.98
N ASP A 16 -0.90 0.57 -15.19
CA ASP A 16 -1.32 -0.26 -16.34
C ASP A 16 -1.13 -1.75 -16.05
N MET A 17 0.01 -2.14 -15.45
CA MET A 17 0.26 -3.51 -15.04
C MET A 17 -0.73 -4.00 -13.98
N VAL A 18 -1.14 -3.13 -13.05
CA VAL A 18 -2.17 -3.45 -12.05
C VAL A 18 -3.54 -3.61 -12.71
N ALA A 19 -3.91 -2.72 -13.63
CA ALA A 19 -5.19 -2.73 -14.31
C ALA A 19 -5.44 -4.02 -15.11
N VAL A 20 -4.39 -4.60 -15.69
CA VAL A 20 -4.46 -5.86 -16.45
C VAL A 20 -4.14 -7.10 -15.61
N GLY A 21 -4.01 -6.97 -14.29
CA GLY A 21 -3.73 -8.08 -13.37
C GLY A 21 -2.32 -8.68 -13.47
N LYS A 22 -1.40 -8.05 -14.21
CA LYS A 22 0.01 -8.47 -14.30
C LYS A 22 0.82 -8.11 -13.04
N LEU A 23 0.30 -7.19 -12.23
CA LEU A 23 0.84 -6.83 -10.94
C LEU A 23 -0.31 -6.73 -9.93
N GLN A 24 -0.17 -7.38 -8.77
CA GLN A 24 -1.16 -7.27 -7.70
C GLN A 24 -0.51 -6.74 -6.44
N PRO A 25 -0.95 -5.58 -5.89
CA PRO A 25 -0.44 -5.12 -4.62
C PRO A 25 -0.92 -6.08 -3.52
N ALA A 26 0.00 -6.58 -2.71
CA ALA A 26 -0.33 -7.36 -1.52
C ALA A 26 -0.91 -6.43 -0.45
N ILE A 27 -2.22 -6.19 -0.48
CA ILE A 27 -2.95 -5.44 0.55
C ILE A 27 -3.27 -6.40 1.69
N GLY A 28 -2.70 -6.15 2.86
CA GLY A 28 -2.89 -6.99 4.04
C GLY A 28 -4.03 -6.54 4.95
N LYS A 29 -4.33 -5.24 4.96
CA LYS A 29 -5.45 -4.67 5.72
C LYS A 29 -5.87 -3.33 5.11
N THR A 30 -7.17 -3.09 5.11
CA THR A 30 -7.76 -1.78 4.86
C THR A 30 -8.52 -1.36 6.11
N VAL A 31 -8.34 -0.12 6.57
CA VAL A 31 -9.00 0.43 7.76
C VAL A 31 -9.60 1.81 7.49
N SER A 32 -10.59 2.19 8.29
CA SER A 32 -11.14 3.55 8.29
C SER A 32 -10.13 4.55 8.88
N LEU A 33 -10.30 5.83 8.58
CA LEU A 33 -9.50 6.90 9.19
C LEU A 33 -9.62 6.93 10.72
N SER A 34 -10.80 6.59 11.28
CA SER A 34 -10.99 6.47 12.74
C SER A 34 -10.09 5.40 13.39
N ASP A 35 -9.67 4.40 12.62
CA ASP A 35 -8.79 3.31 13.08
C ASP A 35 -7.32 3.52 12.68
N ALA A 36 -6.97 4.68 12.12
CA ALA A 36 -5.63 4.93 11.60
C ALA A 36 -4.55 4.80 12.68
N ILE A 37 -4.76 5.39 13.85
CA ILE A 37 -3.80 5.38 14.96
C ILE A 37 -3.48 3.94 15.39
N PRO A 38 -4.45 3.12 15.84
CA PRO A 38 -4.14 1.76 16.28
C PRO A 38 -3.56 0.89 15.14
N ALA A 39 -3.99 1.10 13.89
CA ALA A 39 -3.45 0.34 12.76
C ALA A 39 -1.99 0.68 12.44
N LEU A 40 -1.61 1.96 12.52
CA LEU A 40 -0.22 2.40 12.35
C LEU A 40 0.66 1.91 13.50
N THR A 41 0.19 2.00 14.74
CA THR A 41 0.93 1.48 15.90
C THR A 41 1.24 -0.02 15.74
N ALA A 42 0.26 -0.82 15.32
CA ALA A 42 0.46 -2.25 15.06
C ALA A 42 1.43 -2.53 13.90
N LEU A 43 1.48 -1.63 12.90
CA LEU A 43 2.42 -1.74 11.79
C LEU A 43 3.84 -1.44 12.23
N GLU A 44 4.05 -0.38 13.00
CA GLU A 44 5.37 0.05 13.47
C GLU A 44 5.94 -0.91 14.51
N GLN A 45 5.13 -1.33 15.48
CA GLN A 45 5.59 -2.15 16.61
C GLN A 45 5.70 -3.64 16.26
N HIS A 46 4.82 -4.14 15.39
CA HIS A 46 4.70 -5.58 15.13
C HIS A 46 4.91 -5.95 13.66
N GLY A 47 5.05 -4.98 12.76
CA GLY A 47 5.13 -5.25 11.32
C GLY A 47 3.85 -5.92 10.81
N THR A 48 2.69 -5.52 11.35
CA THR A 48 1.36 -6.05 11.01
C THR A 48 0.45 -4.97 10.44
N PRO A 49 -0.29 -5.22 9.35
CA PRO A 49 -0.36 -6.46 8.59
C PRO A 49 0.91 -6.75 7.79
N LYS A 50 1.09 -8.01 7.35
CA LYS A 50 2.01 -8.32 6.26
C LYS A 50 1.44 -7.75 4.95
N GLY A 51 2.28 -7.15 4.12
CA GLY A 51 1.84 -6.42 2.93
C GLY A 51 1.63 -4.93 3.20
N LYS A 52 0.72 -4.30 2.44
CA LYS A 52 0.39 -2.88 2.55
C LYS A 52 -0.82 -2.68 3.48
N LEU A 53 -0.71 -1.68 4.35
CA LEU A 53 -1.84 -1.11 5.10
C LEU A 53 -2.43 0.04 4.27
N VAL A 54 -3.74 0.02 4.04
CA VAL A 54 -4.48 1.09 3.36
C VAL A 54 -5.42 1.75 4.37
N ILE A 55 -5.43 3.08 4.41
CA ILE A 55 -6.33 3.87 5.26
C ILE A 55 -7.28 4.63 4.33
N THR A 56 -8.58 4.50 4.57
CA THR A 56 -9.63 5.14 3.76
C THR A 56 -10.39 6.19 4.57
N TRP A 57 -10.77 7.31 3.92
CA TRP A 57 -11.48 8.43 4.53
C TRP A 57 -12.83 8.70 3.83
N ASN A 58 -13.59 7.67 3.50
CA ASN A 58 -14.94 7.88 2.98
C ASN A 58 -15.93 8.18 4.10
#